data_AF-A0A9X8ZXZ5-F1
#
_entry.id   AF-A0A9X8ZXZ5-F1
#
_cell.length_a   1.000
_cell.length_b   1.000
_cell.length_c   1.000
_cell.angle_alpha   90.00
_cell.angle_beta   90.00
_cell.angle_gamma   90.00
#
_symmetry.space_group_name_H-M   'P 1'
#
loop_
_entity.id
_entity.type
_entity.pdbx_description
1 polymer ?
#
loop_
_entity_poly.entity_id
_entity_poly.type
_entity_poly.pdbx_seq_one_letter_code
_entity_poly.pdbx_strand_id
1 'polypeptide(L)' 'QKTFARYDSVGQKRMTHLNKGTRESLEISPNLWAGIGLVRGGAGTALVGDPHTVAERIKEYESLGIDTFVLSGYPH' A
#
# COMPACT_ATOMS: atom_id res chain seq x y z
N GLN A 1 -11.95 -10.41 7.97
CA GLN A 1 -11.30 -9.77 9.14
C GLN A 1 -10.61 -10.72 10.12
N LYS A 2 -11.10 -11.96 10.38
CA LYS A 2 -10.47 -12.88 11.38
C LYS A 2 -9.06 -13.40 11.03
N THR A 3 -8.65 -13.36 9.77
CA THR A 3 -7.33 -13.89 9.34
C THR A 3 -6.15 -12.99 9.75
N PHE A 4 -6.35 -11.67 9.85
CA PHE A 4 -5.25 -10.74 10.16
C PHE A 4 -4.94 -10.59 11.65
N ALA A 5 -5.91 -10.88 12.53
CA ALA A 5 -5.73 -10.85 13.97
C ALA A 5 -4.73 -11.91 14.49
N ARG A 6 -4.35 -12.88 13.64
CA ARG A 6 -3.34 -13.91 13.93
C ARG A 6 -1.89 -13.46 13.63
N TYR A 7 -1.67 -12.32 12.99
CA TYR A 7 -0.30 -11.85 12.73
C TYR A 7 0.25 -11.11 13.95
N ASP A 8 1.29 -11.69 14.58
CA ASP A 8 2.04 -11.03 15.66
C ASP A 8 2.99 -9.94 15.16
N SER A 9 3.19 -9.83 13.84
CA SER A 9 4.05 -8.82 13.23
C SER A 9 3.53 -7.39 13.47
N VAL A 10 4.35 -6.58 14.13
CA VAL A 10 4.11 -5.13 14.29
C VAL A 10 4.01 -4.44 12.93
N GLY A 11 4.82 -4.85 11.95
CA GLY A 11 4.76 -4.32 10.59
C GLY A 11 3.41 -4.56 9.95
N GLN A 12 2.90 -5.80 10.03
CA GLN A 12 1.56 -6.12 9.51
C GLN A 12 0.47 -5.31 10.21
N LYS A 13 0.55 -5.17 11.54
CA LYS A 13 -0.39 -4.35 12.31
C LYS A 13 -0.38 -2.90 11.82
N ARG A 14 0.78 -2.28 11.63
CA ARG A 14 0.88 -0.90 11.09
C ARG A 14 0.25 -0.77 9.72
N MET A 15 0.53 -1.70 8.82
CA MET A 15 -0.04 -1.68 7.47
C MET A 15 -1.57 -1.81 7.48
N THR A 16 -2.14 -2.66 8.34
CA THR A 16 -3.60 -2.81 8.47
C THR A 16 -4.27 -1.55 9.05
N HIS A 17 -3.59 -0.75 9.88
CA HIS A 17 -4.16 0.49 10.42
C HIS A 17 -4.29 1.61 9.37
N LEU A 18 -3.56 1.55 8.25
CA LEU A 18 -3.58 2.60 7.23
C LEU A 18 -4.95 2.76 6.56
N ASN A 19 -5.70 1.66 6.39
CA ASN A 19 -6.99 1.71 5.69
C ASN A 19 -8.14 2.35 6.49
N LYS A 20 -7.94 2.66 7.79
CA LYS A 20 -8.91 3.27 8.72
C LYS A 20 -10.31 2.63 8.76
N GLY A 21 -10.49 1.45 8.16
CA GLY A 21 -11.70 0.65 8.22
C GLY A 21 -12.87 1.08 7.32
N THR A 22 -12.79 2.18 6.56
CA THR A 22 -13.85 2.60 5.62
C THR A 22 -13.37 2.61 4.17
N ARG A 23 -14.31 2.58 3.22
CA ARG A 23 -13.98 2.53 1.79
C ARG A 23 -13.46 3.89 1.30
N GLU A 24 -13.95 4.96 1.90
CA GLU A 24 -13.63 6.34 1.59
C GLU A 24 -12.24 6.73 2.09
N SER A 25 -11.69 6.00 3.07
CA SER A 25 -10.37 6.26 3.66
C SER A 25 -9.23 5.45 3.04
N LEU A 26 -9.50 4.71 1.95
CA LEU A 26 -8.50 3.83 1.36
C LEU A 26 -7.42 4.59 0.59
N GLU A 27 -7.69 5.78 0.06
CA GLU A 27 -6.63 6.64 -0.44
C GLU A 27 -6.03 7.42 0.73
N ILE A 28 -4.81 7.04 1.14
CA ILE A 28 -4.15 7.60 2.33
C ILE A 28 -3.21 8.76 1.99
N SER A 29 -2.89 8.91 0.71
CA SER A 29 -2.10 9.96 0.07
C SER A 29 -2.42 9.91 -1.44
N PRO A 30 -2.24 10.99 -2.22
CA PRO A 30 -2.49 10.96 -3.66
C PRO A 30 -1.86 9.74 -4.33
N ASN A 31 -2.69 8.93 -4.99
CA ASN A 31 -2.30 7.71 -5.70
C ASN A 31 -1.69 6.60 -4.82
N LEU A 32 -1.79 6.69 -3.49
CA LEU A 32 -1.36 5.67 -2.56
C LEU A 32 -2.58 5.05 -1.85
N TRP A 33 -2.93 3.84 -2.27
CA TRP A 33 -4.18 3.19 -1.89
C TRP A 33 -3.94 2.01 -0.94
N ALA A 34 -4.55 2.03 0.25
CA ALA A 34 -4.39 1.06 1.33
C ALA A 34 -5.36 -0.14 1.26
N GLY A 35 -6.20 -0.23 0.22
CA GLY A 35 -7.23 -1.29 0.15
C GLY A 35 -6.67 -2.69 -0.10
N ILE A 36 -5.45 -2.83 -0.66
CA ILE A 36 -4.80 -4.14 -0.81
C ILE A 36 -4.58 -4.82 0.56
N GLY A 37 -4.36 -4.02 1.61
CA GLY A 37 -4.22 -4.50 2.99
C GLY A 37 -5.50 -5.06 3.62
N LEU A 38 -6.65 -4.99 2.94
CA LEU A 38 -7.90 -5.62 3.39
C LEU A 38 -7.99 -7.11 3.02
N VAL A 39 -7.25 -7.53 1.99
CA VAL A 39 -7.37 -8.86 1.39
C VAL A 39 -6.08 -9.67 1.44
N ARG A 40 -4.92 -9.02 1.66
CA ARG A 40 -3.60 -9.68 1.69
C ARG A 40 -2.74 -9.23 2.87
N GLY A 41 -1.93 -10.14 3.39
CA GLY A 41 -0.79 -9.81 4.27
C GLY A 41 0.42 -9.33 3.46
N GLY A 42 1.32 -8.58 4.09
CA GLY A 42 2.50 -7.98 3.47
C GLY A 42 2.33 -6.48 3.20
N ALA A 43 2.65 -6.03 1.99
CA ALA A 43 2.49 -4.63 1.61
C ALA A 43 1.01 -4.22 1.72
N GLY A 44 0.73 -3.26 2.59
CA GLY A 44 -0.63 -2.77 2.83
C GLY A 44 -1.07 -1.63 1.93
N THR A 45 -0.23 -1.19 0.98
CA THR A 45 -0.51 -0.08 0.07
C THR A 45 -0.11 -0.41 -1.37
N ALA A 46 -0.75 0.24 -2.32
CA ALA A 46 -0.45 0.16 -3.76
C ALA A 46 -0.39 1.56 -4.37
N LEU A 47 0.52 1.77 -5.32
CA LEU A 47 0.48 2.95 -6.19
C LEU A 47 -0.55 2.72 -7.30
N VAL A 48 -1.54 3.61 -7.42
CA VAL A 48 -2.67 3.45 -8.34
C VAL A 48 -2.85 4.72 -9.18
N GLY A 49 -2.81 4.56 -10.51
CA GLY A 49 -2.97 5.64 -11.47
C GLY A 49 -2.59 5.18 -12.88
N ASP A 50 -2.55 6.12 -13.82
CA ASP A 50 -1.95 5.88 -15.13
C ASP A 50 -0.41 5.71 -15.02
N PRO A 51 0.26 5.18 -16.06
CA PRO A 51 1.70 4.93 -16.00
C PRO A 51 2.56 6.15 -15.67
N HIS A 52 2.18 7.34 -16.14
CA HIS A 52 2.94 8.57 -15.87
C HIS A 52 2.78 8.98 -14.41
N THR A 53 1.55 8.97 -13.90
CA THR A 53 1.28 9.28 -12.49
C THR A 53 2.03 8.33 -11.55
N VAL A 54 2.03 7.02 -11.83
CA VAL A 54 2.76 6.04 -11.02
C VAL A 54 4.28 6.26 -11.09
N ALA A 55 4.82 6.58 -12.28
CA ALA A 55 6.24 6.89 -12.43
C ALA A 55 6.66 8.11 -11.60
N GLU A 56 5.84 9.17 -11.58
CA GLU A 56 6.11 10.34 -10.75
C GLU A 56 6.12 10.01 -9.25
N ARG A 57 5.20 9.16 -8.78
CA ARG A 57 5.23 8.70 -7.37
C ARG A 57 6.50 7.91 -7.03
N ILE A 58 7.01 7.10 -7.97
CA ILE A 58 8.27 6.36 -7.78
C ILE A 58 9.46 7.33 -7.70
N LYS A 59 9.51 8.35 -8.56
CA LYS A 59 10.55 9.39 -8.54
C LYS A 59 10.54 10.21 -7.25
N GLU A 60 9.37 10.45 -6.66
CA GLU A 60 9.29 11.09 -5.35
C GLU A 60 10.02 10.26 -4.27
N TYR A 61 9.81 8.93 -4.25
CA TYR A 61 10.56 8.05 -3.36
C TYR A 61 12.06 8.02 -3.69
N GLU A 62 12.44 8.02 -4.97
CA GLU A 62 13.83 8.13 -5.42
C GLU A 62 14.51 9.40 -4.90
N SER A 63 13.81 10.55 -4.96
CA SER A 63 14.32 11.83 -4.46
C SER A 63 14.58 11.83 -2.95
N LEU A 64 13.93 10.92 -2.21
CA LEU A 64 14.15 10.69 -0.78
C LEU A 64 15.29 9.69 -0.49
N GLY A 65 15.97 9.22 -1.54
CA GLY A 65 17.10 8.29 -1.44
C GLY A 65 16.72 6.80 -1.48
N ILE A 66 15.49 6.46 -1.89
CA ILE A 66 15.08 5.06 -2.07
C ILE A 66 15.48 4.60 -3.48
N ASP A 67 16.41 3.66 -3.58
CA ASP A 67 16.94 3.16 -4.86
C ASP A 67 16.34 1.82 -5.33
N THR A 68 15.70 1.08 -4.42
CA THR A 68 15.27 -0.30 -4.67
C THR A 68 13.79 -0.45 -4.35
N PHE A 69 13.04 -0.98 -5.33
CA PHE A 69 11.59 -1.15 -5.23
C PHE A 69 11.20 -2.63 -5.40
N VAL A 70 10.69 -3.25 -4.33
CA VAL A 70 10.13 -4.60 -4.38
C VAL A 70 8.65 -4.50 -4.74
N LEU A 71 8.36 -4.51 -6.04
CA LEU A 71 7.00 -4.37 -6.56
C LEU A 71 6.29 -5.73 -6.68
N SER A 72 4.96 -5.70 -6.57
CA SER A 72 4.11 -6.84 -6.89
C SER A 72 2.79 -6.34 -7.48
N GLY A 73 2.17 -7.14 -8.35
CA GLY A 73 0.90 -6.79 -8.98
C GLY A 73 0.06 -8.03 -9.24
N TYR A 74 -1.26 -7.85 -9.23
CA TYR A 74 -2.23 -8.83 -9.68
C TYR A 74 -2.79 -8.30 -11.00
N PRO A 75 -2.37 -8.85 -12.15
CA PRO A 75 -3.03 -8.48 -13.39
C PRO A 75 -4.49 -8.95 -13.29
N HIS A 76 -5.42 -8.01 -13.47
CA HIS A 76 -6.88 -8.15 -13.47
C HIS A 76 -7.56 -8.14 -12.09
#